data_AF-A0A1A8F8M9-F1
#
_entry.id   AF-A0A1A8F8M9-F1
#
_cell.length_a   1.000
_cell.length_b   1.000
_cell.length_c   1.000
_cell.angle_alpha   90.00
_cell.angle_beta   90.00
_cell.angle_gamma   90.00
#
_symmetry.space_group_name_H-M   'P 1'
#
loop_
_entity.id
_entity.type
_entity.pdbx_description
1 polymer ?
#
loop_
_entity_poly.entity_id
_entity_poly.type
_entity_poly.pdbx_seq_one_letter_code
_entity_poly.pdbx_strand_id
1 'polypeptide(L)'
;MQPVSTVESPTFRQLISKIPCPSGTPQMRRKTFSDYLDKEYLKMETELKTALEEIDHISTTADIWTVHNKNYLGITAHWINTTTFKRQ
;
A
#
# COMPACT_ATOMS: atom_id res chain seq x y z
N MET A 1 -8.68 -5.47 -1.12
CA MET A 1 -8.33 -4.65 0.07
C MET A 1 -9.59 -4.41 0.89
N GLN A 2 -9.49 -4.48 2.22
CA GLN A 2 -10.60 -4.10 3.12
C GLN A 2 -10.60 -2.58 3.32
N PRO A 3 -11.76 -1.93 3.50
CA PRO A 3 -11.79 -0.50 3.77
C PRO A 3 -11.14 -0.18 5.12
N VAL A 4 -10.54 1.00 5.26
CA VAL A 4 -9.95 1.47 6.52
C VAL A 4 -11.00 1.51 7.64
N SER A 5 -12.28 1.64 7.31
CA SER A 5 -13.38 1.55 8.27
C SER A 5 -13.46 0.20 9.02
N THR A 6 -12.88 -0.87 8.48
CA THR A 6 -12.87 -2.20 9.10
C THR A 6 -12.25 -2.19 10.50
N VAL A 7 -11.23 -1.36 10.76
CA VAL A 7 -10.58 -1.29 12.09
C VAL A 7 -11.47 -0.69 13.18
N GLU A 8 -12.60 -0.09 12.79
CA GLU A 8 -13.60 0.48 13.69
C GLU A 8 -14.81 -0.43 13.89
N SER A 9 -14.89 -1.52 13.13
CA SER A 9 -15.97 -2.48 13.30
C SER A 9 -15.95 -3.07 14.71
N PRO A 10 -17.06 -3.04 15.47
CA PRO A 10 -17.12 -3.62 16.82
C PRO A 10 -16.74 -5.10 16.84
N THR A 11 -17.15 -5.88 15.85
CA THR A 11 -16.83 -7.31 15.75
C THR A 11 -15.34 -7.54 15.48
N PHE A 12 -14.74 -6.73 14.61
CA PHE A 12 -13.29 -6.77 14.36
C PHE A 12 -12.52 -6.44 15.63
N ARG A 13 -12.90 -5.38 16.34
CA ARG A 13 -12.27 -4.98 17.61
C ARG A 13 -12.40 -6.08 18.67
N GLN A 14 -13.58 -6.70 18.80
CA GLN A 14 -13.79 -7.81 19.73
C GLN A 14 -12.94 -9.05 19.37
N LEU A 15 -12.75 -9.32 18.09
CA LEU A 15 -11.87 -10.41 17.63
C LEU A 15 -10.42 -10.11 17.97
N ILE A 16 -9.93 -8.92 17.58
CA ILE A 16 -8.54 -8.51 17.82
C ILE A 16 -8.24 -8.43 19.32
N SER A 17 -9.21 -8.11 20.19
CA SER A 17 -8.98 -8.03 21.64
C SER A 17 -8.75 -9.40 22.29
N LYS A 18 -9.10 -10.49 21.60
CA LYS A 18 -8.83 -11.85 22.06
C LYS A 18 -7.42 -12.33 21.71
N ILE A 19 -6.70 -11.60 20.85
CA ILE A 19 -5.31 -11.92 20.51
C ILE A 19 -4.42 -11.42 21.65
N PRO A 20 -3.66 -12.30 22.33
CA PRO A 20 -2.76 -11.88 23.39
C PRO A 20 -1.74 -10.88 22.87
N CYS A 21 -1.75 -9.65 23.40
CA CYS A 21 -0.82 -8.62 22.98
C CYS A 21 0.27 -8.44 24.06
N PRO A 22 1.57 -8.58 23.74
CA PRO A 22 2.65 -8.61 24.72
C PRO A 22 2.82 -7.35 25.59
N SER A 23 2.18 -6.23 25.24
CA SER A 23 2.50 -4.90 25.78
C SER A 23 1.28 -4.07 26.20
N GLY A 24 0.08 -4.65 26.26
CA GLY A 24 -1.15 -3.88 26.59
C GLY A 24 -1.41 -2.72 25.62
N THR A 25 -0.85 -2.79 24.41
CA THR A 25 -0.98 -1.74 23.41
C THR A 25 -2.44 -1.65 22.95
N PRO A 26 -3.05 -0.46 23.02
CA PRO A 26 -4.43 -0.29 22.59
C PRO A 26 -4.55 -0.54 21.08
N GLN A 27 -5.66 -1.16 20.67
CA GLN A 27 -5.95 -1.39 19.26
C GLN A 27 -5.91 -0.08 18.46
N MET A 28 -5.23 -0.13 17.31
CA MET A 28 -5.18 1.00 16.39
C MET A 28 -6.59 1.40 15.97
N ARG A 29 -6.86 2.70 16.08
CA ARG A 29 -8.08 3.33 15.55
C ARG A 29 -7.85 3.72 14.09
N ARG A 30 -8.93 4.00 13.36
CA ARG A 30 -8.92 4.40 11.95
C ARG A 30 -7.94 5.52 11.68
N LYS A 31 -7.98 6.59 12.47
CA LYS A 31 -7.09 7.74 12.30
C LYS A 31 -5.62 7.31 12.43
N THR A 32 -5.29 6.61 13.50
CA THR A 32 -3.93 6.10 13.73
C THR A 32 -3.48 5.15 12.62
N PHE A 33 -4.37 4.32 12.09
CA PHE A 33 -4.07 3.42 10.99
C PHE A 33 -3.91 4.15 9.64
N SER A 34 -4.74 5.14 9.36
CA SER A 34 -4.57 6.04 8.21
C SER A 34 -3.24 6.78 8.27
N ASP A 35 -2.93 7.43 9.41
CA ASP A 35 -1.66 8.14 9.60
C ASP A 35 -0.44 7.20 9.44
N TYR A 36 -0.59 5.93 9.83
CA TYR A 36 0.42 4.89 9.61
C TYR A 36 0.56 4.55 8.12
N LEU A 37 -0.55 4.31 7.41
CA LEU A 37 -0.53 4.03 5.98
C LEU A 37 0.08 5.16 5.17
N ASP A 38 -0.18 6.43 5.53
CA ASP A 38 0.40 7.59 4.87
C ASP A 38 1.94 7.62 5.02
N LYS A 39 2.44 7.27 6.22
CA LYS A 39 3.89 7.18 6.47
C LYS A 39 4.54 6.03 5.70
N GLU A 40 3.92 4.86 5.71
CA GLU A 40 4.42 3.70 4.95
C GLU A 40 4.39 3.97 3.45
N TYR A 41 3.35 4.66 2.96
CA TYR A 41 3.28 5.08 1.56
C TYR A 41 4.44 6.03 1.20
N LEU A 42 4.70 7.05 2.02
CA LEU A 42 5.80 7.99 1.78
C LEU A 42 7.16 7.28 1.78
N LYS A 43 7.35 6.33 2.70
CA LYS A 43 8.54 5.49 2.76
C LYS A 43 8.70 4.67 1.49
N MET A 44 7.67 3.93 1.09
CA MET A 44 7.66 3.13 -0.14
C MET A 44 7.92 4.00 -1.37
N GLU A 45 7.30 5.19 -1.46
CA GLU A 45 7.52 6.13 -2.56
C GLU A 45 8.98 6.57 -2.64
N THR A 46 9.58 6.89 -1.50
CA THR A 46 10.99 7.32 -1.43
C THR A 46 11.92 6.19 -1.86
N GLU A 47 11.72 4.99 -1.31
CA GLU A 47 12.49 3.80 -1.68
C GLU A 47 12.36 3.46 -3.17
N LEU A 48 11.14 3.56 -3.72
CA LEU A 48 10.89 3.31 -5.14
C LEU A 48 11.57 4.35 -6.04
N LYS A 49 11.54 5.65 -5.68
CA LYS A 49 12.25 6.68 -6.44
C LYS A 49 13.74 6.40 -6.50
N THR A 50 14.36 6.12 -5.36
CA THR A 50 15.79 5.76 -5.31
C THR A 50 16.07 4.50 -6.13
N ALA A 51 15.21 3.48 -6.05
CA ALA A 51 15.39 2.27 -6.85
C ALA A 51 15.27 2.52 -8.36
N LEU A 52 14.45 3.49 -8.78
CA LEU A 52 14.26 3.83 -10.20
C LEU A 52 15.31 4.80 -10.74
N GLU A 53 16.00 5.57 -9.88
CA GLU A 53 17.11 6.45 -10.29
C GLU A 53 18.28 5.67 -10.95
N GLU A 54 18.47 4.42 -10.54
CA GLU A 54 19.55 3.54 -11.05
C GLU A 54 19.14 2.71 -12.28
N ILE A 55 17.93 2.92 -12.82
CA ILE A 55 17.36 2.11 -13.90
C ILE A 55 17.32 2.88 -15.22
N ASP A 56 18.02 2.36 -16.24
CA ASP A 56 18.06 2.98 -17.57
C ASP A 56 16.74 2.85 -18.35
N HIS A 57 16.01 1.76 -18.12
CA HIS A 57 14.84 1.38 -18.92
C HIS A 57 13.67 0.96 -18.04
N ILE A 58 12.56 1.68 -18.18
CA ILE A 58 11.29 1.39 -17.52
C ILE A 58 10.22 1.19 -18.59
N SER A 59 9.50 0.08 -18.52
CA SER A 59 8.29 -0.14 -19.30
C SER A 59 7.08 0.24 -18.47
N THR A 60 6.09 0.92 -19.06
CA THR A 60 4.84 1.24 -18.37
C THR A 60 3.65 0.65 -19.12
N THR A 61 2.70 0.09 -18.38
CA THR A 61 1.37 -0.27 -18.91
C THR A 61 0.36 0.72 -18.37
N ALA A 62 -0.52 1.21 -19.24
CA ALA A 62 -1.58 2.11 -18.88
C ALA A 62 -2.93 1.44 -19.16
N ASP A 63 -3.67 1.13 -18.10
CA ASP A 63 -5.01 0.58 -18.18
C ASP A 63 -6.00 1.73 -18.00
N ILE A 64 -6.86 1.94 -18.99
CA ILE A 64 -7.88 2.98 -18.99
C ILE A 64 -9.25 2.32 -19.02
N TRP A 65 -10.12 2.69 -18.08
CA TRP A 65 -11.48 2.17 -18.05
C TRP A 65 -12.47 3.20 -17.51
N THR A 66 -13.75 2.99 -17.82
CA THR A 66 -14.85 3.83 -17.33
C THR A 66 -15.85 2.95 -16.59
N VAL A 67 -16.28 3.37 -15.40
CA VAL A 67 -17.35 2.68 -14.66
C VAL A 67 -18.13 3.69 -13.83
N HIS A 68 -19.46 3.57 -13.78
CA HIS A 68 -20.36 4.46 -13.01
C HIS A 68 -20.11 5.97 -13.23
N ASN A 69 -20.02 6.42 -14.48
CA ASN A 69 -19.74 7.82 -14.86
C ASN A 69 -18.41 8.37 -14.31
N LYS A 70 -17.45 7.49 -14.02
CA LYS A 70 -16.09 7.86 -13.62
C LYS A 70 -15.07 7.21 -14.56
N ASN A 71 -14.10 8.00 -14.99
CA ASN A 71 -12.97 7.56 -15.79
C ASN A 71 -11.79 7.28 -14.86
N TYR A 72 -11.08 6.18 -15.12
CA TYR A 72 -9.93 5.75 -14.36
C TYR A 72 -8.74 5.53 -15.30
N LEU A 73 -7.56 5.88 -14.81
CA LEU A 73 -6.27 5.64 -15.45
C LEU A 73 -5.38 4.96 -14.40
N GLY A 74 -5.11 3.67 -14.59
CA GLY A 74 -4.11 2.93 -13.85
C GLY A 74 -2.81 2.89 -14.65
N ILE A 75 -1.68 3.20 -14.01
CA ILE A 75 -0.36 3.07 -14.63
C ILE A 75 0.45 2.10 -13.78
N THR A 76 1.03 1.07 -14.40
CA THR A 76 1.95 0.14 -13.76
C THR A 76 3.33 0.24 -14.41
N ALA A 77 4.37 0.42 -13.60
CA ALA A 77 5.75 0.39 -14.07
C ALA A 77 6.36 -1.00 -13.91
N HIS A 78 7.17 -1.40 -14.88
CA HIS A 78 7.94 -2.64 -14.88
C HIS A 78 9.40 -2.32 -15.20
N TRP A 79 10.30 -2.84 -14.38
CA TRP A 79 11.74 -2.76 -14.60
C TRP A 79 12.41 -4.08 -14.24
N ILE A 80 13.65 -4.22 -14.70
CA ILE A 80 14.50 -5.36 -14.38
C ILE A 80 15.69 -4.88 -13.57
N ASN A 81 16.15 -5.71 -12.63
CA ASN A 81 17.39 -5.43 -11.94
C ASN A 81 18.57 -5.55 -12.93
N THR A 82 19.38 -4.51 -13.03
CA THR A 82 20.45 -4.38 -14.04
C THR A 82 21.58 -5.40 -13.86
N THR A 83 21.77 -5.94 -12.64
CA THR A 83 22.83 -6.92 -12.35
C THR A 83 22.35 -8.36 -12.51
N THR A 84 21.15 -8.67 -12.00
CA THR A 84 20.62 -10.04 -11.94
C THR A 84 19.69 -10.39 -13.10
N PHE A 85 19.27 -9.40 -13.88
CA PHE A 85 18.28 -9.48 -14.96
C PHE A 85 16.94 -10.10 -14.53
N LYS A 86 16.64 -10.10 -13.23
CA LYS A 86 15.34 -10.52 -12.69
C LYS A 86 14.39 -9.34 -12.64
N ARG A 87 13.12 -9.61 -12.95
CA ARG A 87 12.01 -8.66 -12.76
C ARG A 87 11.87 -8.32 -11.28
N GLN A 88 11.73 -7.04 -10.98
CA GLN A 88 11.35 -6.54 -9.66
C GLN A 88 9.84 -6.28 -9.59
#